data_AF-A0A3C1LC25-F1
#
_entry.id   AF-A0A3C1LC25-F1
#
_cell.length_a   1.000
_cell.length_b   1.000
_cell.length_c   1.000
_cell.angle_alpha   90.00
_cell.angle_beta   90.00
_cell.angle_gamma   90.00
#
_symmetry.space_group_name_H-M   'P 1'
#
loop_
_entity.id
_entity.type
_entity.pdbx_description
1 polymer ?
#
loop_
_entity_poly.entity_id
_entity_poly.type
_entity_poly.pdbx_seq_one_letter_code
_entity_poly.pdbx_strand_id
1 'polypeptide(L)'
;GPDGVGPYHEAAMTLCAGVDLLIHDAQYTADELPTYLHFGHSAVEYSVELARRAGAATVLLFHHDPDRTDAAVAAIEQRFQVTPGVTVVAAREGATFRLGHPKP
;
A
#
# COMPACT_ATOMS: atom_id res chain seq x y z
N GLY A 1 -4.65 14.01 5.88
CA GLY A 1 -4.36 14.70 4.59
C GLY A 1 -5.62 14.69 3.76
N PRO A 2 -5.53 14.84 2.43
CA PRO A 2 -6.70 15.01 1.57
C PRO A 2 -7.68 13.82 1.61
N ASP A 3 -7.19 12.61 1.91
CA ASP A 3 -8.01 11.40 1.97
C ASP A 3 -8.28 10.92 3.41
N GLY A 4 -8.08 11.80 4.41
CA GLY A 4 -8.33 11.47 5.82
C GLY A 4 -7.29 10.55 6.48
N VAL A 5 -6.43 9.89 5.73
CA VAL A 5 -5.47 8.86 6.21
C VAL A 5 -4.04 9.36 6.44
N GLY A 6 -3.87 10.66 6.68
CA GLY A 6 -2.56 11.30 6.85
C GLY A 6 -2.10 12.13 5.63
N PRO A 7 -1.05 12.97 5.77
CA PRO A 7 -0.51 13.77 4.68
C PRO A 7 0.48 12.97 3.82
N TYR A 8 0.51 13.21 2.51
CA TYR A 8 1.55 12.69 1.63
C TYR A 8 2.76 13.63 1.67
N HIS A 9 3.76 13.27 2.46
CA HIS A 9 4.97 14.07 2.59
C HIS A 9 5.77 14.10 1.27
N GLU A 10 6.31 15.26 0.91
CA GLU A 10 7.10 15.45 -0.32
C GLU A 10 8.27 14.47 -0.43
N ALA A 11 8.95 14.19 0.69
CA ALA A 11 10.04 13.22 0.72
C ALA A 11 9.57 11.80 0.36
N ALA A 12 8.41 11.36 0.88
CA ALA A 12 7.82 10.06 0.55
C ALA A 12 7.36 10.01 -0.91
N MET A 13 6.69 11.07 -1.38
CA MET A 13 6.27 11.20 -2.78
C MET A 13 7.47 11.12 -3.74
N THR A 14 8.56 11.82 -3.42
CA THR A 14 9.79 11.83 -4.22
C THR A 14 10.46 10.47 -4.23
N LEU A 15 10.55 9.82 -3.06
CA LEU A 15 11.13 8.48 -2.93
C LEU A 15 10.35 7.44 -3.75
N CYS A 16 9.03 7.55 -3.78
CA CYS A 16 8.15 6.60 -4.46
C CYS A 16 7.93 6.94 -5.95
N ALA A 17 8.45 8.07 -6.43
CA ALA A 17 8.10 8.60 -7.75
C ALA A 17 8.46 7.62 -8.87
N GLY A 18 7.43 7.13 -9.56
CA GLY A 18 7.58 6.34 -10.79
C GLY A 18 8.13 4.93 -10.62
N VAL A 19 8.32 4.43 -9.40
CA VAL A 19 8.95 3.12 -9.12
C VAL A 19 8.16 1.95 -9.73
N ASP A 20 8.84 0.86 -10.08
CA ASP A 20 8.18 -0.35 -10.57
C ASP A 20 7.41 -1.08 -9.46
N LEU A 21 7.96 -1.07 -8.25
CA LEU A 21 7.38 -1.73 -7.08
C LEU A 21 7.60 -0.88 -5.83
N LEU A 22 6.52 -0.47 -5.19
CA LEU A 22 6.52 0.14 -3.87
C LEU A 22 6.13 -0.91 -2.83
N ILE A 23 7.03 -1.22 -1.90
CA ILE A 23 6.71 -2.06 -0.73
C ILE A 23 6.38 -1.13 0.43
N HIS A 24 5.19 -1.26 1.01
CA HIS A 24 4.73 -0.34 2.05
C HIS A 24 3.96 -1.06 3.15
N ASP A 25 4.12 -0.60 4.39
CA ASP A 25 3.31 -1.02 5.53
C ASP A 25 1.82 -0.76 5.26
N ALA A 26 0.95 -1.69 5.64
CA ALA A 26 -0.48 -1.65 5.37
C ALA A 26 -1.26 -2.40 6.47
N GLN A 27 -0.83 -2.22 7.74
CA GLN A 27 -1.31 -3.03 8.86
C GLN A 27 -2.81 -2.87 9.14
N TYR A 28 -3.28 -1.61 9.12
CA TYR A 28 -4.65 -1.25 9.47
C TYR A 28 -5.42 -0.74 8.25
N THR A 29 -6.73 -0.86 8.26
CA THR A 29 -7.62 -0.15 7.33
C THR A 29 -7.86 1.28 7.82
N ALA A 30 -8.38 2.16 6.97
CA ALA A 30 -8.73 3.52 7.38
C ALA A 30 -9.78 3.55 8.50
N ASP A 31 -10.68 2.56 8.54
CA ASP A 31 -11.69 2.44 9.59
C ASP A 31 -11.09 2.00 10.94
N GLU A 32 -10.02 1.21 10.91
CA GLU A 32 -9.28 0.77 12.10
C GLU A 32 -8.30 1.86 12.59
N LEU A 33 -7.79 2.71 11.69
CA LEU A 33 -6.73 3.68 11.98
C LEU A 33 -7.01 4.58 13.19
N PRO A 34 -8.24 5.12 13.44
CA PRO A 34 -8.53 5.94 14.62
C PRO A 34 -8.21 5.26 15.95
N THR A 35 -8.33 3.94 16.04
CA THR A 35 -8.01 3.16 17.23
C THR A 35 -6.50 3.00 17.44
N TYR A 36 -5.72 3.02 16.35
CA TYR A 36 -4.30 2.70 16.34
C TYR A 36 -3.38 3.87 15.98
N LEU A 37 -3.88 5.11 15.99
CA LEU A 37 -3.15 6.31 15.53
C LEU A 37 -1.74 6.47 16.13
N HIS A 38 -1.51 5.98 17.35
CA HIS A 38 -0.24 6.14 18.07
C HIS A 38 0.77 5.02 17.82
N PHE A 39 0.42 4.01 17.04
CA PHE A 39 1.25 2.82 16.85
C PHE A 39 2.27 3.00 15.71
N GLY A 40 2.15 4.06 14.91
CA GLY A 40 3.11 4.37 13.85
C GLY A 40 2.92 3.58 12.55
N HIS A 41 1.77 2.91 12.40
CA HIS A 41 1.41 2.19 11.16
C HIS A 41 0.50 3.02 10.25
N SER A 42 0.58 2.71 8.97
CA SER A 42 -0.21 3.32 7.91
C SER A 42 -1.50 2.54 7.68
N ALA A 43 -2.52 3.27 7.20
CA ALA A 43 -3.70 2.62 6.65
C ALA A 43 -3.38 2.01 5.27
N VAL A 44 -4.03 0.90 4.89
CA VAL A 44 -3.94 0.32 3.55
C VAL A 44 -4.26 1.37 2.47
N GLU A 45 -5.30 2.16 2.70
CA GLU A 45 -5.74 3.26 1.85
C GLU A 45 -4.62 4.27 1.58
N TYR A 46 -3.84 4.60 2.61
CA TYR A 46 -2.72 5.53 2.49
C TYR A 46 -1.66 4.95 1.55
N SER A 47 -1.31 3.68 1.73
CA SER A 47 -0.28 3.00 0.92
C SER A 47 -0.68 2.91 -0.55
N VAL A 48 -1.95 2.57 -0.82
CA VAL A 48 -2.49 2.50 -2.19
C VAL A 48 -2.50 3.88 -2.86
N GLU A 49 -2.97 4.89 -2.14
CA GLU A 49 -3.11 6.24 -2.69
C GLU A 49 -1.75 6.96 -2.83
N LEU A 50 -0.80 6.71 -1.93
CA LEU A 50 0.59 7.14 -2.08
C LEU A 50 1.19 6.56 -3.37
N ALA A 51 1.03 5.25 -3.60
CA ALA A 51 1.53 4.59 -4.79
C ALA A 51 0.91 5.17 -6.07
N ARG A 52 -0.42 5.34 -6.07
CA ARG A 52 -1.17 5.91 -7.19
C ARG A 52 -0.72 7.34 -7.50
N ARG A 53 -0.61 8.20 -6.49
CA ARG A 53 -0.16 9.60 -6.65
C ARG A 53 1.29 9.69 -7.10
N ALA A 54 2.15 8.80 -6.61
CA ALA A 54 3.56 8.75 -6.99
C ALA A 54 3.80 8.12 -8.38
N GLY A 55 2.78 7.52 -9.01
CA GLY A 55 2.91 6.85 -10.30
C GLY A 55 3.72 5.56 -10.23
N ALA A 56 3.67 4.88 -9.09
CA ALA A 56 4.25 3.55 -8.93
C ALA A 56 3.45 2.53 -9.76
N ALA A 57 4.13 1.59 -10.42
CA ALA A 57 3.44 0.59 -11.24
C ALA A 57 2.67 -0.43 -10.38
N THR A 58 3.30 -0.87 -9.28
CA THR A 58 2.71 -1.81 -8.32
C THR A 58 2.96 -1.36 -6.89
N VAL A 59 1.98 -1.52 -6.00
CA VAL A 59 2.16 -1.46 -4.55
C VAL A 59 1.97 -2.84 -3.94
N LEU A 60 2.95 -3.25 -3.15
CA LEU A 60 2.94 -4.47 -2.36
C LEU A 60 2.63 -4.11 -0.91
N LEU A 61 1.42 -4.48 -0.47
CA LEU A 61 0.93 -4.29 0.89
C LEU A 61 1.65 -5.27 1.80
N PHE A 62 2.56 -4.78 2.64
CA PHE A 62 3.37 -5.56 3.58
C PHE A 62 3.00 -5.22 5.03
N HIS A 63 3.53 -6.00 5.98
CA HIS A 63 3.36 -5.76 7.42
C HIS A 63 1.88 -5.80 7.85
N HIS A 64 1.16 -6.84 7.42
CA HIS A 64 -0.23 -7.08 7.81
C HIS A 64 -0.36 -7.23 9.33
N ASP A 65 -1.54 -6.89 9.86
CA ASP A 65 -1.86 -7.11 11.28
C ASP A 65 -1.67 -8.60 11.62
N PRO A 66 -0.89 -8.95 12.67
CA PRO A 66 -0.65 -10.34 13.07
C PRO A 66 -1.92 -11.13 13.40
N ASP A 67 -3.00 -10.45 13.81
CA ASP A 67 -4.28 -11.10 14.09
C ASP A 67 -5.15 -11.28 12.82
N ARG A 68 -4.70 -10.78 11.66
CA ARG A 68 -5.45 -10.85 10.41
C ARG A 68 -5.26 -12.21 9.72
N THR A 69 -6.39 -12.88 9.46
CA THR A 69 -6.40 -14.14 8.71
C THR A 69 -6.07 -13.96 7.22
N ASP A 70 -5.60 -15.01 6.56
CA ASP A 70 -5.36 -15.04 5.11
C ASP A 70 -6.57 -14.59 4.28
N ALA A 71 -7.78 -15.00 4.70
CA ALA A 71 -9.01 -14.62 4.02
C ALA A 71 -9.29 -13.11 4.13
N ALA A 72 -8.99 -12.52 5.29
CA ALA A 72 -9.14 -11.08 5.50
C ALA A 72 -8.08 -10.30 4.69
N VAL A 73 -6.83 -10.76 4.62
CA VAL A 73 -5.80 -10.17 3.75
C VAL A 73 -6.21 -10.23 2.27
N ALA A 74 -6.73 -11.37 1.81
CA ALA A 74 -7.22 -11.51 0.44
C ALA A 74 -8.42 -10.60 0.14
N ALA A 75 -9.31 -10.38 1.11
CA ALA A 75 -10.44 -9.46 0.95
C ALA A 75 -9.97 -8.00 0.83
N ILE A 76 -8.95 -7.60 1.61
CA ILE A 76 -8.32 -6.28 1.48
C ILE A 76 -7.70 -6.12 0.08
N GLU A 77 -6.92 -7.10 -0.36
CA GLU A 77 -6.33 -7.11 -1.71
C GLU A 77 -7.40 -6.92 -2.79
N GLN A 78 -8.45 -7.75 -2.77
CA GLN A 78 -9.56 -7.67 -3.73
C GLN A 78 -10.26 -6.31 -3.73
N ARG A 79 -10.43 -5.68 -2.55
CA ARG A 79 -11.05 -4.35 -2.43
C ARG A 79 -10.29 -3.30 -3.24
N PHE A 80 -8.97 -3.41 -3.32
CA PHE A 80 -8.10 -2.42 -3.97
C PHE A 80 -7.59 -2.83 -5.35
N GLN A 81 -7.85 -4.06 -5.81
CA GLN A 81 -7.48 -4.50 -7.17
C GLN A 81 -8.10 -3.65 -8.29
N VAL A 82 -9.22 -2.97 -8.01
CA VAL A 82 -9.91 -2.09 -8.96
C VAL A 82 -9.34 -0.67 -9.00
N THR A 83 -8.27 -0.37 -8.24
CA THR A 83 -7.69 0.98 -8.17
C THR A 83 -7.06 1.37 -9.52
N PRO A 84 -7.54 2.43 -10.19
CA PRO A 84 -6.98 2.82 -11.48
C PRO A 84 -5.56 3.36 -11.34
N GLY A 85 -4.67 2.95 -12.25
CA GLY A 85 -3.33 3.50 -12.39
C GLY A 85 -2.26 2.89 -11.47
N VAL A 86 -2.59 1.91 -10.64
CA VAL A 86 -1.64 1.16 -9.82
C VAL A 86 -2.11 -0.29 -9.64
N THR A 87 -1.21 -1.25 -9.75
CA THR A 87 -1.49 -2.64 -9.39
C THR A 87 -1.34 -2.81 -7.88
N VAL A 88 -2.35 -3.38 -7.20
CA VAL A 88 -2.29 -3.61 -5.75
C VAL A 88 -2.17 -5.10 -5.47
N VAL A 89 -1.17 -5.50 -4.69
CA VAL A 89 -0.90 -6.90 -4.33
C VAL A 89 -0.67 -7.00 -2.82
N ALA A 90 -1.22 -8.02 -2.17
CA ALA A 90 -0.87 -8.31 -0.78
C ALA A 90 0.38 -9.20 -0.70
N ALA A 91 1.35 -8.80 0.12
CA ALA A 91 2.55 -9.61 0.36
C ALA A 91 2.20 -10.92 1.07
N ARG A 92 2.95 -11.97 0.73
CA ARG A 92 2.83 -13.31 1.31
C ARG A 92 4.22 -13.90 1.50
N GLU A 93 4.39 -14.75 2.50
CA GLU A 93 5.66 -15.43 2.73
C GLU A 93 6.10 -16.24 1.50
N GLY A 94 7.39 -16.17 1.16
CA GLY A 94 7.95 -16.85 0.00
C GLY A 94 7.62 -16.22 -1.36
N ALA A 95 6.85 -15.13 -1.42
CA ALA A 95 6.57 -14.44 -2.67
C ALA A 95 7.86 -13.88 -3.31
N THR A 96 7.97 -13.97 -4.64
CA THR A 96 9.09 -13.44 -5.41
C THR A 96 8.60 -12.52 -6.51
N PHE A 97 9.31 -11.41 -6.72
CA PHE A 97 8.99 -10.40 -7.72
C PHE A 97 10.21 -10.20 -8.62
N ARG A 98 9.98 -10.14 -9.94
CA ARG A 98 11.00 -9.77 -10.91
C ARG A 98 10.70 -8.37 -11.44
N LEU A 99 11.72 -7.53 -11.50
CA LEU A 99 11.63 -6.15 -11.98
C LEU A 99 12.30 -6.03 -13.37
N GLY A 100 11.70 -5.30 -14.31
CA GLY A 100 12.19 -5.01 -15.68
C GLY A 100 11.25 -5.52 -16.81
N HIS A 101 11.01 -4.81 -17.93
CA HIS A 101 11.74 -3.77 -18.69
C HIS A 101 11.17 -2.32 -18.58
N PRO A 102 11.93 -1.26 -18.99
CA PRO A 102 11.72 0.14 -18.63
C PRO A 102 10.48 0.79 -19.27
N LYS A 103 9.97 1.84 -18.59
CA LYS A 103 9.01 2.80 -19.17
C LYS A 103 9.61 3.37 -20.48
N PRO A 104 8.79 3.55 -21.54
CA PRO A 104 9.25 3.98 -22.86
C PRO A 104 9.98 5.33 -22.83
#